data_AF-A0A480JIC2-F1
#
_entry.id   AF-A0A480JIC2-F1
#
_cell.length_a   1.000
_cell.length_b   1.000
_cell.length_c   1.000
_cell.angle_alpha   90.00
_cell.angle_beta   90.00
_cell.angle_gamma   90.00
#
_symmetry.space_group_name_H-M   'P 1'
#
loop_
_entity.id
_entity.type
_entity.pdbx_description
1 polymer ?
#
loop_
_entity_poly.entity_id
_entity_poly.type
_entity_poly.pdbx_seq_one_letter_code
_entity_poly.pdbx_strand_id
1 'polypeptide(L)'
;MHVVVHKENGRAVRKSITSVQEDDSLISSHPIVVTVSTPAEITSVFDGISYSKGASILRMLEDWITPEKFQKGCQEYLKKFEFKNAKTSDFWEALEEASNLPVKEVMDTWTNQMGYPVLNVEDMRIISQKRFLLDPNANSSEPHSVFGYTWNIPVRWTNDNESTITIYNRSETGGITLNSSNPNGNAFLKINPDHIGFYRVNYEVSTWEWIATNLSLNHKDFSTADRASLIDDAFALARAQLLNYKEALNLTKYLKMEDEYLPWQRVISAVTYIISMFEDDKELYPMIEKYFRDQVKPIADSLGWNDNGDHLTKLLRASVLGFACKMGDSNALNNASHLFEQWLTGTVSLPVNLRLLVYRYGMQNSGNETSWNYTLKQYQETSLAQEKEKLLYGLASVKNVALLSRYLDLLKDPNVIKSQDVFTVIRYISYNSYGKTMAWNWIQLNWEYLVNRYTLNDRNLGRIVTIAEPFNTELQLWQMESFFKRYPEAGAGEKPREQVLETVKNNIEWLKQNRDTIRDWFFN
;
A
#
# COMPACT_ATOMS: atom_id res chain seq x y z
N MET A 1 5.50 9.88 -13.29
CA MET A 1 4.63 8.69 -13.36
C MET A 1 5.28 7.72 -14.34
N HIS A 2 6.14 6.81 -13.84
CA HIS A 2 6.77 5.77 -14.65
C HIS A 2 6.17 4.44 -14.23
N VAL A 3 5.13 4.00 -14.94
CA VAL A 3 4.80 2.58 -14.98
C VAL A 3 5.81 1.97 -15.95
N VAL A 4 6.91 1.45 -15.41
CA VAL A 4 7.88 0.71 -16.20
C VAL A 4 7.22 -0.62 -16.55
N VAL A 5 6.78 -0.73 -17.81
CA VAL A 5 6.25 -1.97 -18.39
C VAL A 5 7.44 -2.90 -18.65
N HIS A 6 7.71 -3.80 -17.72
CA HIS A 6 8.59 -4.95 -17.92
C HIS A 6 7.77 -6.24 -17.86
N LYS A 7 8.17 -7.24 -18.65
CA LYS A 7 7.52 -8.54 -18.93
C LYS A 7 7.24 -9.46 -17.71
N GLU A 8 7.18 -8.93 -16.48
CA GLU A 8 6.81 -9.61 -15.24
C GLU A 8 5.38 -9.24 -14.78
N ASN A 9 4.41 -9.31 -15.70
CA ASN A 9 3.05 -8.74 -15.59
C ASN A 9 2.25 -9.15 -14.33
N GLY A 10 2.57 -10.27 -13.65
CA GLY A 10 1.85 -10.66 -12.43
C GLY A 10 2.26 -9.91 -11.16
N ARG A 11 3.47 -9.34 -11.09
CA ARG A 11 4.10 -8.95 -9.81
C ARG A 11 3.95 -7.47 -9.47
N ALA A 12 4.08 -6.58 -10.47
CA ALA A 12 3.73 -5.17 -10.32
C ALA A 12 2.23 -4.99 -9.99
N VAL A 13 1.39 -5.84 -10.59
CA VAL A 13 -0.06 -5.88 -10.33
C VAL A 13 -0.36 -6.32 -8.89
N ARG A 14 0.41 -7.24 -8.30
CA ARG A 14 0.23 -7.64 -6.88
C ARG A 14 0.54 -6.53 -5.88
N LYS A 15 1.56 -5.72 -6.17
CA LYS A 15 1.85 -4.52 -5.36
C LYS A 15 0.71 -3.49 -5.47
N SER A 16 0.10 -3.34 -6.64
CA SER A 16 -1.03 -2.43 -6.84
C SER A 16 -2.35 -2.91 -6.26
N ILE A 17 -2.62 -4.23 -6.22
CA ILE A 17 -3.85 -4.79 -5.63
C ILE A 17 -3.94 -4.46 -4.14
N THR A 18 -2.92 -4.84 -3.40
CA THR A 18 -2.95 -4.73 -1.93
C THR A 18 -2.91 -3.27 -1.47
N SER A 19 -2.26 -2.37 -2.21
CA SER A 19 -2.32 -0.93 -1.93
C SER A 19 -3.70 -0.34 -2.21
N VAL A 20 -4.34 -0.69 -3.33
CA VAL A 20 -5.65 -0.11 -3.66
C VAL A 20 -6.79 -0.73 -2.86
N GLN A 21 -6.62 -1.94 -2.32
CA GLN A 21 -7.56 -2.45 -1.32
C GLN A 21 -7.52 -1.61 -0.02
N GLU A 22 -6.39 -1.00 0.34
CA GLU A 22 -6.37 -0.02 1.43
C GLU A 22 -7.18 1.22 1.04
N ASP A 23 -6.89 1.82 -0.12
CA ASP A 23 -7.61 3.01 -0.64
C ASP A 23 -9.12 2.78 -0.73
N ASP A 24 -9.54 1.64 -1.28
CA ASP A 24 -10.93 1.34 -1.61
C ASP A 24 -11.73 0.75 -0.43
N SER A 25 -11.09 0.57 0.72
CA SER A 25 -11.76 0.18 1.97
C SER A 25 -12.27 1.38 2.79
N LEU A 26 -12.04 2.60 2.31
CA LEU A 26 -12.53 3.85 2.87
C LEU A 26 -13.91 4.24 2.30
N ILE A 27 -14.74 4.89 3.11
CA ILE A 27 -16.05 5.42 2.65
C ILE A 27 -15.87 6.60 1.68
N SER A 28 -14.75 7.30 1.76
CA SER A 28 -14.33 8.37 0.85
C SER A 28 -13.72 7.89 -0.48
N SER A 29 -13.75 6.58 -0.76
CA SER A 29 -13.43 6.03 -2.10
C SER A 29 -14.47 6.46 -3.17
N HIS A 30 -14.33 5.97 -4.39
CA HIS A 30 -15.29 6.17 -5.47
C HIS A 30 -15.38 4.93 -6.39
N PRO A 31 -16.49 4.72 -7.12
CA PRO A 31 -16.58 3.69 -8.15
C PRO A 31 -15.58 3.94 -9.29
N ILE A 32 -15.17 2.88 -10.00
CA ILE A 32 -14.28 3.03 -11.19
C ILE A 32 -14.95 3.91 -12.24
N VAL A 33 -16.23 3.67 -12.53
CA VAL A 33 -17.03 4.54 -13.38
C VAL A 33 -17.56 5.68 -12.51
N VAL A 34 -16.92 6.83 -12.65
CA VAL A 34 -17.16 8.02 -11.82
C VAL A 34 -17.74 9.16 -12.65
N THR A 35 -18.73 9.84 -12.08
CA THR A 35 -19.27 11.07 -12.66
C THR A 35 -18.35 12.23 -12.31
N VAL A 36 -17.93 12.99 -13.31
CA VAL A 36 -17.08 14.18 -13.15
C VAL A 36 -17.68 15.34 -13.94
N SER A 37 -17.69 16.53 -13.34
CA SER A 37 -18.40 17.71 -13.84
C SER A 37 -17.53 18.97 -13.89
N THR A 38 -16.38 18.98 -13.22
CA THR A 38 -15.41 20.09 -13.24
C THR A 38 -14.02 19.63 -13.68
N PRO A 39 -13.14 20.52 -14.18
CA PRO A 39 -11.75 20.17 -14.50
C PRO A 39 -10.98 19.59 -13.30
N ALA A 40 -11.28 20.07 -12.09
CA ALA A 40 -10.71 19.59 -10.84
C ALA A 40 -11.13 18.15 -10.54
N GLU A 41 -12.41 17.81 -10.73
CA GLU A 41 -12.91 16.43 -10.62
C GLU A 41 -12.33 15.52 -11.71
N ILE A 42 -12.18 16.01 -12.94
CA ILE A 42 -11.56 15.24 -14.03
C ILE A 42 -10.12 14.87 -13.67
N THR A 43 -9.34 15.78 -13.09
CA THR A 43 -7.94 15.48 -12.75
C THR A 43 -7.81 14.68 -11.44
N SER A 44 -8.78 14.73 -10.52
CA SER A 44 -8.70 14.02 -9.25
C SER A 44 -8.77 12.51 -9.43
N VAL A 45 -9.59 12.03 -10.37
CA VAL A 45 -9.86 10.59 -10.64
C VAL A 45 -8.68 9.84 -11.29
N PHE A 46 -7.58 10.53 -11.60
CA PHE A 46 -6.32 9.89 -11.97
C PHE A 46 -5.57 9.41 -10.72
N ASP A 47 -6.15 8.44 -10.02
CA ASP A 47 -5.75 7.94 -8.69
C ASP A 47 -5.60 6.41 -8.64
N GLY A 48 -5.50 5.85 -7.43
CA GLY A 48 -5.40 4.41 -7.21
C GLY A 48 -6.58 3.63 -7.80
N ILE A 49 -7.80 4.17 -7.83
CA ILE A 49 -8.98 3.45 -8.31
C ILE A 49 -8.91 3.25 -9.82
N SER A 50 -8.69 4.31 -10.59
CA SER A 50 -8.61 4.21 -12.05
C SER A 50 -7.45 3.33 -12.52
N TYR A 51 -6.29 3.43 -11.86
CA TYR A 51 -5.09 2.70 -12.25
C TYR A 51 -5.02 1.31 -11.63
N SER A 52 -4.95 1.23 -10.31
CA SER A 52 -4.68 0.01 -9.56
C SER A 52 -5.93 -0.86 -9.43
N LYS A 53 -7.11 -0.32 -9.08
CA LYS A 53 -8.35 -1.12 -9.00
C LYS A 53 -8.75 -1.61 -10.39
N GLY A 54 -8.69 -0.73 -11.39
CA GLY A 54 -8.88 -1.09 -12.80
C GLY A 54 -7.99 -2.26 -13.25
N ALA A 55 -6.69 -2.19 -13.02
CA ALA A 55 -5.78 -3.30 -13.32
C ALA A 55 -6.09 -4.59 -12.52
N SER A 56 -6.51 -4.45 -11.27
CA SER A 56 -6.81 -5.57 -10.37
C SER A 56 -8.05 -6.35 -10.82
N ILE A 57 -9.13 -5.66 -11.19
CA ILE A 57 -10.34 -6.33 -11.68
C ILE A 57 -10.16 -6.92 -13.08
N LEU A 58 -9.31 -6.33 -13.93
CA LEU A 58 -8.94 -6.93 -15.22
C LEU A 58 -8.12 -8.22 -15.02
N ARG A 59 -7.24 -8.28 -14.03
CA ARG A 59 -6.52 -9.50 -13.67
C ARG A 59 -7.46 -10.61 -13.17
N MET A 60 -8.43 -10.25 -12.32
CA MET A 60 -9.47 -11.19 -11.87
C MET A 60 -10.33 -11.68 -13.05
N LEU A 61 -10.69 -10.77 -13.96
CA LEU A 61 -11.47 -11.08 -15.15
C LEU A 61 -10.72 -12.01 -16.10
N GLU A 62 -9.45 -11.74 -16.39
CA GLU A 62 -8.58 -12.59 -17.22
C GLU A 62 -8.48 -14.02 -16.67
N ASP A 63 -8.33 -14.17 -15.35
CA ASP A 63 -8.31 -15.49 -14.71
C ASP A 63 -9.65 -16.21 -14.82
N TRP A 64 -10.76 -15.49 -14.60
CA TRP A 64 -12.10 -16.06 -14.65
C TRP A 64 -12.49 -16.50 -16.06
N ILE A 65 -12.31 -15.65 -17.08
CA ILE A 65 -12.74 -15.96 -18.45
C ILE A 65 -11.68 -16.70 -19.26
N THR A 66 -10.49 -16.91 -18.69
CA THR A 66 -9.26 -17.44 -19.29
C THR A 66 -8.46 -16.45 -20.14
N PRO A 67 -7.10 -16.52 -20.11
CA PRO A 67 -6.24 -15.59 -20.86
C PRO A 67 -6.48 -15.57 -22.37
N GLU A 68 -6.79 -16.73 -22.97
CA GLU A 68 -7.04 -16.84 -24.41
C GLU A 68 -8.30 -16.05 -24.82
N LYS A 69 -9.40 -16.21 -24.08
CA LYS A 69 -10.66 -15.50 -24.35
C LYS A 69 -10.52 -14.01 -24.03
N PHE A 70 -9.81 -13.65 -22.95
CA PHE A 70 -9.51 -12.26 -22.61
C PHE A 70 -8.72 -11.57 -23.72
N GLN A 71 -7.66 -12.21 -24.21
CA GLN A 71 -6.85 -11.69 -25.31
C GLN A 71 -7.68 -11.52 -26.58
N LYS A 72 -8.49 -12.53 -26.94
CA LYS A 72 -9.35 -12.48 -28.12
C LYS A 72 -10.34 -11.32 -28.05
N GLY A 73 -11.07 -11.17 -26.95
CA GLY A 73 -12.05 -10.09 -26.81
C GLY A 73 -11.40 -8.70 -26.76
N CYS A 74 -10.18 -8.58 -26.21
CA CYS A 74 -9.40 -7.34 -26.32
C CYS A 74 -9.06 -6.99 -27.78
N GLN A 75 -8.67 -7.97 -28.60
CA GLN A 75 -8.37 -7.74 -30.02
C GLN A 75 -9.62 -7.32 -30.80
N GLU A 76 -10.76 -7.95 -30.53
CA GLU A 76 -12.04 -7.62 -31.16
C GLU A 76 -12.51 -6.22 -30.76
N TYR A 77 -12.43 -5.87 -29.47
CA TYR A 77 -12.69 -4.52 -28.97
C TYR A 77 -11.82 -3.46 -29.64
N LEU A 78 -10.50 -3.66 -29.69
CA LEU A 78 -9.57 -2.70 -30.28
C LEU A 78 -9.84 -2.47 -31.77
N LYS A 79 -10.20 -3.52 -32.53
CA LYS A 79 -10.58 -3.41 -33.94
C LYS A 79 -11.93 -2.71 -34.13
N LYS A 80 -12.90 -3.00 -33.27
CA LYS A 80 -14.28 -2.45 -33.37
C LYS A 80 -14.30 -0.93 -33.12
N PHE A 81 -13.46 -0.44 -32.22
CA PHE A 81 -13.41 0.97 -31.81
C PHE A 81 -12.17 1.73 -32.30
N GLU A 82 -11.43 1.16 -33.26
CA GLU A 82 -10.28 1.83 -33.86
C GLU A 82 -10.68 3.22 -34.41
N PHE A 83 -9.88 4.24 -34.07
CA PHE A 83 -10.12 5.65 -34.43
C PHE A 83 -11.45 6.25 -33.90
N LYS A 84 -12.05 5.65 -32.88
CA LYS A 84 -13.27 6.12 -32.21
C LYS A 84 -13.13 6.07 -30.68
N ASN A 85 -14.20 6.41 -29.97
CA ASN A 85 -14.31 6.30 -28.52
C ASN A 85 -15.21 5.12 -28.15
N ALA A 86 -15.06 4.63 -26.92
CA ALA A 86 -15.84 3.55 -26.35
C ALA A 86 -16.19 3.85 -24.88
N LYS A 87 -17.21 3.18 -24.37
CA LYS A 87 -17.63 3.16 -22.97
C LYS A 87 -17.30 1.82 -22.33
N THR A 88 -17.38 1.76 -21.01
CA THR A 88 -17.20 0.52 -20.23
C THR A 88 -18.11 -0.62 -20.72
N SER A 89 -19.37 -0.32 -21.04
CA SER A 89 -20.32 -1.30 -21.59
C SER A 89 -19.84 -1.96 -22.89
N ASP A 90 -19.17 -1.18 -23.75
CA ASP A 90 -18.69 -1.64 -25.04
C ASP A 90 -17.53 -2.64 -24.90
N PHE A 91 -16.72 -2.48 -23.85
CA PHE A 91 -15.65 -3.41 -23.51
C PHE A 91 -16.20 -4.72 -22.92
N TRP A 92 -17.24 -4.65 -22.07
CA TRP A 92 -17.91 -5.85 -21.56
C TRP A 92 -18.54 -6.66 -22.70
N GLU A 93 -19.26 -6.01 -23.62
CA GLU A 93 -19.89 -6.69 -24.76
C GLU A 93 -18.86 -7.45 -25.61
N ALA A 94 -17.68 -6.87 -25.88
CA ALA A 94 -16.63 -7.55 -26.63
C ALA A 94 -16.07 -8.78 -25.90
N LEU A 95 -15.94 -8.72 -24.57
CA LEU A 95 -15.50 -9.88 -23.77
C LEU A 95 -16.61 -10.93 -23.60
N GLU A 96 -17.89 -10.55 -23.59
CA GLU A 96 -19.01 -11.49 -23.62
C GLU A 96 -19.02 -12.27 -24.94
N GLU A 97 -18.88 -11.59 -26.08
CA GLU A 97 -18.78 -12.21 -27.41
C GLU A 97 -17.63 -13.24 -27.49
N ALA A 98 -16.49 -12.95 -26.86
CA ALA A 98 -15.33 -13.84 -26.86
C ALA A 98 -15.45 -15.04 -25.89
N SER A 99 -16.17 -14.88 -24.78
CA SER A 99 -16.16 -15.84 -23.67
C SER A 99 -17.44 -16.69 -23.56
N ASN A 100 -18.58 -16.18 -24.04
CA ASN A 100 -19.94 -16.65 -23.76
C ASN A 100 -20.28 -16.72 -22.26
N LEU A 101 -19.65 -15.88 -21.45
CA LEU A 101 -19.92 -15.72 -20.01
C LEU A 101 -20.65 -14.39 -19.78
N PRO A 102 -21.41 -14.23 -18.67
CA PRO A 102 -22.15 -13.01 -18.36
C PRO A 102 -21.21 -11.91 -17.81
N VAL A 103 -20.23 -11.48 -18.62
CA VAL A 103 -19.17 -10.56 -18.19
C VAL A 103 -19.74 -9.23 -17.72
N LYS A 104 -20.75 -8.67 -18.40
CA LYS A 104 -21.38 -7.41 -18.03
C LYS A 104 -22.06 -7.50 -16.68
N GLU A 105 -22.88 -8.54 -16.46
CA GLU A 105 -23.58 -8.75 -15.20
C GLU A 105 -22.62 -8.88 -14.02
N VAL A 106 -21.49 -9.57 -14.21
CA VAL A 106 -20.49 -9.73 -13.15
C VAL A 106 -19.71 -8.43 -12.95
N MET A 107 -19.11 -7.88 -14.01
CA MET A 107 -18.18 -6.73 -13.93
C MET A 107 -18.87 -5.40 -13.64
N ASP A 108 -20.16 -5.23 -13.94
CA ASP A 108 -20.91 -4.03 -13.53
C ASP A 108 -20.92 -3.88 -12.00
N THR A 109 -21.00 -4.99 -11.25
CA THR A 109 -20.94 -4.96 -9.77
C THR A 109 -19.58 -4.49 -9.25
N TRP A 110 -18.50 -4.64 -10.02
CA TRP A 110 -17.14 -4.23 -9.64
C TRP A 110 -16.76 -2.82 -10.08
N THR A 111 -17.53 -2.23 -11.00
CA THR A 111 -17.16 -0.97 -11.69
C THR A 111 -18.08 0.19 -11.38
N ASN A 112 -19.35 -0.07 -11.10
CA ASN A 112 -20.39 0.95 -10.86
C ASN A 112 -20.69 1.19 -9.36
N GLN A 113 -19.92 0.59 -8.46
CA GLN A 113 -19.93 0.89 -7.03
C GLN A 113 -18.49 0.88 -6.47
N MET A 114 -18.26 1.65 -5.40
CA MET A 114 -16.98 1.66 -4.69
C MET A 114 -16.82 0.44 -3.77
N GLY A 115 -15.62 0.22 -3.26
CA GLY A 115 -15.34 -0.86 -2.31
C GLY A 115 -15.29 -2.24 -2.95
N TYR A 116 -15.11 -3.21 -2.07
CA TYR A 116 -14.99 -4.64 -2.39
C TYR A 116 -15.43 -5.50 -1.20
N PRO A 117 -15.69 -6.80 -1.41
CA PRO A 117 -16.15 -7.68 -0.34
C PRO A 117 -15.00 -8.33 0.46
N VAL A 118 -15.31 -8.67 1.70
CA VAL A 118 -14.68 -9.76 2.45
C VAL A 118 -15.58 -10.99 2.38
N LEU A 119 -14.98 -12.16 2.16
CA LEU A 119 -15.62 -13.46 2.27
C LEU A 119 -15.37 -14.02 3.67
N ASN A 120 -16.41 -14.12 4.50
CA ASN A 120 -16.32 -14.81 5.78
C ASN A 120 -16.54 -16.30 5.55
N VAL A 121 -15.66 -17.12 6.12
CA VAL A 121 -15.72 -18.58 6.01
C VAL A 121 -16.32 -19.16 7.28
N GLU A 122 -17.29 -20.05 7.12
CA GLU A 122 -17.93 -20.83 8.17
C GLU A 122 -17.94 -22.31 7.78
N ASP A 123 -17.86 -23.21 8.75
CA ASP A 123 -17.79 -24.66 8.56
C ASP A 123 -16.75 -25.08 7.48
N MET A 124 -15.62 -24.37 7.41
CA MET A 124 -14.51 -24.50 6.47
C MET A 124 -14.85 -24.35 4.97
N ARG A 125 -16.12 -24.28 4.59
CA ARG A 125 -16.59 -24.39 3.19
C ARG A 125 -17.74 -23.47 2.84
N ILE A 126 -18.48 -22.96 3.81
CA ILE A 126 -19.56 -22.00 3.60
C ILE A 126 -18.93 -20.62 3.55
N ILE A 127 -19.22 -19.86 2.50
CA ILE A 127 -18.75 -18.49 2.36
C ILE A 127 -19.91 -17.51 2.26
N SER A 128 -19.83 -16.43 3.02
CA SER A 128 -20.76 -15.30 2.96
C SER A 128 -20.00 -14.02 2.61
N GLN A 129 -20.60 -13.14 1.81
CA GLN A 129 -19.96 -11.88 1.42
C GLN A 129 -20.47 -10.72 2.28
N LYS A 130 -19.58 -9.79 2.61
CA LYS A 130 -19.92 -8.50 3.23
C LYS A 130 -18.99 -7.43 2.65
N ARG A 131 -19.45 -6.19 2.49
CA ARG A 131 -18.57 -5.06 2.17
C ARG A 131 -17.46 -4.94 3.22
N PHE A 132 -16.21 -4.89 2.79
CA PHE A 132 -15.09 -4.62 3.66
C PHE A 132 -14.89 -3.11 3.82
N LEU A 133 -14.84 -2.65 5.06
CA LEU A 133 -14.58 -1.25 5.44
C LEU A 133 -13.54 -1.23 6.55
N LEU A 134 -12.62 -0.26 6.52
CA LEU A 134 -11.66 -0.07 7.61
C LEU A 134 -12.29 0.55 8.87
N ASP A 135 -13.28 1.42 8.70
CA ASP A 135 -14.07 1.95 9.81
C ASP A 135 -15.23 0.99 10.13
N PRO A 136 -15.22 0.28 11.27
CA PRO A 136 -16.31 -0.60 11.67
C PRO A 136 -17.59 0.16 12.06
N ASN A 137 -17.50 1.48 12.33
CA ASN A 137 -18.63 2.33 12.68
C ASN A 137 -19.28 2.99 11.45
N ALA A 138 -18.66 2.88 10.27
CA ALA A 138 -19.19 3.44 9.05
C ALA A 138 -20.48 2.72 8.62
N ASN A 139 -21.43 3.49 8.06
CA ASN A 139 -22.63 2.90 7.48
C ASN A 139 -22.27 2.19 6.18
N SER A 140 -22.31 0.85 6.20
CA SER A 140 -21.93 0.01 5.06
C SER A 140 -22.80 0.20 3.81
N SER A 141 -23.98 0.80 3.95
CA SER A 141 -24.91 1.08 2.85
C SER A 141 -24.70 2.44 2.18
N GLU A 142 -23.78 3.26 2.69
CA GLU A 142 -23.50 4.61 2.17
C GLU A 142 -22.17 4.70 1.40
N PRO A 143 -22.09 5.58 0.39
CA PRO A 143 -23.22 6.24 -0.29
C PRO A 143 -24.15 5.23 -0.98
N HIS A 144 -25.40 5.62 -1.27
CA HIS A 144 -26.34 4.72 -1.96
C HIS A 144 -25.75 4.08 -3.23
N SER A 145 -25.75 2.75 -3.30
CA SER A 145 -25.36 1.95 -4.47
C SER A 145 -26.57 1.20 -5.04
N VAL A 146 -26.74 1.22 -6.36
CA VAL A 146 -27.77 0.42 -7.05
C VAL A 146 -27.58 -1.09 -6.88
N PHE A 147 -26.37 -1.53 -6.56
CA PHE A 147 -26.04 -2.92 -6.26
C PHE A 147 -25.98 -3.21 -4.75
N GLY A 148 -26.32 -2.24 -3.89
CA GLY A 148 -26.40 -2.43 -2.44
C GLY A 148 -25.13 -3.01 -1.80
N TYR A 149 -23.96 -2.76 -2.39
CA TYR A 149 -22.68 -3.31 -1.95
C TYR A 149 -22.66 -4.83 -1.82
N THR A 150 -23.24 -5.50 -2.83
CA THR A 150 -23.05 -6.93 -3.07
C THR A 150 -22.51 -7.15 -4.48
N TRP A 151 -21.66 -8.17 -4.63
CA TRP A 151 -20.90 -8.44 -5.84
C TRP A 151 -21.19 -9.84 -6.37
N ASN A 152 -21.13 -9.97 -7.70
CA ASN A 152 -20.98 -11.26 -8.34
C ASN A 152 -19.48 -11.60 -8.33
N ILE A 153 -19.08 -12.65 -7.61
CA ILE A 153 -17.65 -12.89 -7.31
C ILE A 153 -17.20 -14.19 -8.00
N PRO A 154 -16.24 -14.13 -8.95
CA PRO A 154 -15.53 -15.31 -9.40
C PRO A 154 -14.60 -15.83 -8.28
N VAL A 155 -15.09 -16.77 -7.48
CA VAL A 155 -14.35 -17.32 -6.34
C VAL A 155 -13.48 -18.47 -6.83
N ARG A 156 -12.17 -18.23 -6.89
CA ARG A 156 -11.19 -19.31 -7.09
C ARG A 156 -10.80 -19.92 -5.75
N TRP A 157 -10.74 -21.23 -5.68
CA TRP A 157 -10.31 -21.95 -4.48
C TRP A 157 -9.60 -23.26 -4.86
N THR A 158 -8.73 -23.74 -3.97
CA THR A 158 -7.91 -24.94 -4.17
C THR A 158 -8.15 -25.92 -3.03
N ASN A 159 -8.37 -27.19 -3.37
CA ASN A 159 -8.40 -28.32 -2.44
C ASN A 159 -7.42 -29.40 -2.93
N ASP A 160 -6.44 -29.78 -2.10
CA ASP A 160 -5.44 -30.84 -2.42
C ASP A 160 -4.80 -30.73 -3.82
N ASN A 161 -4.54 -29.49 -4.27
CA ASN A 161 -3.99 -29.07 -5.58
C ASN A 161 -4.99 -28.96 -6.75
N GLU A 162 -6.24 -29.37 -6.59
CA GLU A 162 -7.28 -29.12 -7.59
C GLU A 162 -7.86 -27.72 -7.39
N SER A 163 -7.72 -26.86 -8.41
CA SER A 163 -8.26 -25.49 -8.37
C SER A 163 -9.55 -25.38 -9.15
N THR A 164 -10.57 -24.83 -8.52
CA THR A 164 -11.92 -24.64 -9.09
C THR A 164 -12.30 -23.17 -9.01
N ILE A 165 -13.12 -22.71 -9.96
CA ILE A 165 -13.75 -21.39 -9.92
C ILE A 165 -15.27 -21.58 -9.77
N THR A 166 -15.85 -20.98 -8.74
CA THR A 166 -17.30 -20.95 -8.48
C THR A 166 -17.76 -19.50 -8.54
N ILE A 167 -18.85 -19.22 -9.25
CA ILE A 167 -19.47 -17.88 -9.21
C ILE A 167 -20.34 -17.78 -7.96
N TYR A 168 -20.03 -16.85 -7.07
CA TYR A 168 -20.95 -16.39 -6.03
C TYR A 168 -21.89 -15.37 -6.67
N ASN A 169 -23.17 -15.70 -6.82
CA ASN A 169 -24.16 -14.75 -7.30
C ASN A 169 -24.65 -13.84 -6.15
N ARG A 170 -24.67 -12.52 -6.36
CA ARG A 170 -25.12 -11.56 -5.36
C ARG A 170 -26.56 -11.78 -4.86
N SER A 171 -27.39 -12.55 -5.59
CA SER A 171 -28.72 -12.96 -5.14
C SER A 171 -28.70 -14.02 -4.03
N GLU A 172 -27.57 -14.72 -3.81
CA GLU A 172 -27.39 -15.76 -2.80
C GLU A 172 -27.10 -15.15 -1.43
N THR A 173 -28.10 -14.47 -0.84
CA THR A 173 -27.95 -13.70 0.40
C THR A 173 -27.57 -14.54 1.63
N GLY A 174 -27.78 -15.87 1.58
CA GLY A 174 -27.43 -16.80 2.65
C GLY A 174 -26.02 -17.37 2.59
N GLY A 175 -25.19 -16.95 1.63
CA GLY A 175 -23.91 -17.59 1.37
C GLY A 175 -24.01 -18.77 0.40
N ILE A 176 -22.85 -19.30 0.02
CA ILE A 176 -22.72 -20.48 -0.84
C ILE A 176 -21.79 -21.51 -0.21
N THR A 177 -21.94 -22.77 -0.58
CA THR A 177 -21.04 -23.86 -0.16
C THR A 177 -20.08 -24.21 -1.27
N LEU A 178 -18.78 -24.23 -0.95
CA LEU A 178 -17.73 -24.68 -1.86
C LEU A 178 -17.64 -26.22 -1.83
N ASN A 179 -18.35 -26.86 -2.76
CA ASN A 179 -18.44 -28.31 -2.84
C ASN A 179 -17.17 -28.91 -3.48
N SER A 180 -16.42 -29.68 -2.70
CA SER A 180 -15.27 -30.47 -3.19
C SER A 180 -15.70 -31.88 -3.57
N SER A 181 -15.12 -32.39 -4.67
CA SER A 181 -15.24 -33.78 -5.15
C SER A 181 -14.78 -34.81 -4.10
N ASN A 182 -13.97 -34.38 -3.13
CA ASN A 182 -13.44 -35.22 -2.05
C ASN A 182 -14.00 -34.79 -0.68
N PRO A 183 -15.22 -35.23 -0.30
CA PRO A 183 -15.89 -34.77 0.91
C PRO A 183 -15.24 -35.25 2.21
N ASN A 184 -14.37 -36.27 2.16
CA ASN A 184 -13.83 -36.97 3.33
C ASN A 184 -12.61 -36.30 3.99
N GLY A 185 -12.09 -35.20 3.45
CA GLY A 185 -10.99 -34.45 4.04
C GLY A 185 -11.46 -33.22 4.82
N ASN A 186 -11.11 -33.14 6.10
CA ASN A 186 -10.95 -31.87 6.84
C ASN A 186 -9.74 -31.08 6.27
N ALA A 187 -9.64 -30.99 4.95
CA ALA A 187 -8.52 -30.37 4.26
C ALA A 187 -8.72 -28.86 4.24
N PHE A 188 -7.65 -28.12 4.52
CA PHE A 188 -7.61 -26.66 4.45
C PHE A 188 -8.04 -26.19 3.06
N LEU A 189 -9.12 -25.43 3.00
CA LEU A 189 -9.63 -24.87 1.75
C LEU A 189 -8.93 -23.56 1.46
N LYS A 190 -8.03 -23.57 0.47
CA LYS A 190 -7.32 -22.34 0.09
C LYS A 190 -8.19 -21.50 -0.83
N ILE A 191 -8.84 -20.48 -0.29
CA ILE A 191 -9.68 -19.55 -1.04
C ILE A 191 -8.84 -18.36 -1.50
N ASN A 192 -9.08 -17.90 -2.73
CA ASN A 192 -8.37 -16.82 -3.40
C ASN A 192 -6.85 -17.07 -3.55
N PRO A 193 -6.42 -18.21 -4.12
CA PRO A 193 -5.00 -18.49 -4.31
C PRO A 193 -4.32 -17.36 -5.09
N ASP A 194 -3.10 -17.00 -4.69
CA ASP A 194 -2.31 -15.92 -5.25
C ASP A 194 -3.01 -14.53 -5.22
N HIS A 195 -4.02 -14.36 -4.36
CA HIS A 195 -4.87 -13.18 -4.26
C HIS A 195 -5.38 -12.74 -5.64
N ILE A 196 -5.89 -13.69 -6.43
CA ILE A 196 -6.29 -13.48 -7.83
C ILE A 196 -7.52 -12.59 -7.98
N GLY A 197 -8.49 -12.79 -7.10
CA GLY A 197 -9.70 -11.98 -7.00
C GLY A 197 -9.51 -10.74 -6.13
N PHE A 198 -10.27 -9.69 -6.44
CA PHE A 198 -10.23 -8.41 -5.71
C PHE A 198 -11.12 -8.44 -4.46
N TYR A 199 -10.84 -9.37 -3.55
CA TYR A 199 -11.58 -9.55 -2.30
C TYR A 199 -10.68 -10.15 -1.22
N ARG A 200 -11.06 -9.97 0.04
CA ARG A 200 -10.35 -10.57 1.20
C ARG A 200 -11.05 -11.82 1.68
N VAL A 201 -10.32 -12.72 2.33
CA VAL A 201 -10.88 -13.93 2.95
C VAL A 201 -10.67 -13.89 4.46
N ASN A 202 -11.75 -13.97 5.22
CA ASN A 202 -11.73 -14.08 6.67
C ASN A 202 -12.09 -15.50 7.07
N TYR A 203 -11.06 -16.31 7.33
CA TYR A 203 -11.23 -17.68 7.84
C TYR A 203 -11.67 -17.67 9.31
N GLU A 204 -12.18 -18.80 9.80
CA GLU A 204 -12.40 -18.99 11.23
C GLU A 204 -11.09 -18.84 12.01
N VAL A 205 -11.18 -18.42 13.28
CA VAL A 205 -10.01 -18.23 14.14
C VAL A 205 -9.15 -19.50 14.24
N SER A 206 -9.76 -20.67 14.38
CA SER A 206 -9.05 -21.96 14.42
C SER A 206 -8.25 -22.23 13.14
N THR A 207 -8.76 -21.79 11.98
CA THR A 207 -8.07 -21.87 10.69
C THR A 207 -6.88 -20.91 10.65
N TRP A 208 -7.02 -19.68 11.16
CA TRP A 208 -5.89 -18.74 11.29
C TRP A 208 -4.79 -19.26 12.22
N GLU A 209 -5.15 -19.86 13.35
CA GLU A 209 -4.22 -20.50 14.29
C GLU A 209 -3.48 -21.68 13.62
N TRP A 210 -4.21 -22.50 12.85
CA TRP A 210 -3.64 -23.58 12.06
C TRP A 210 -2.67 -23.05 11.00
N ILE A 211 -3.01 -21.98 10.29
CA ILE A 211 -2.13 -21.32 9.31
C ILE A 211 -0.85 -20.84 10.01
N ALA A 212 -0.95 -20.14 11.13
CA ALA A 212 0.23 -19.66 11.88
C ALA A 212 1.16 -20.82 12.30
N THR A 213 0.57 -21.94 12.71
CA THR A 213 1.31 -23.16 13.08
C THR A 213 2.02 -23.75 11.87
N ASN A 214 1.34 -23.90 10.72
CA ASN A 214 1.93 -24.48 9.52
C ASN A 214 3.00 -23.59 8.89
N LEU A 215 2.83 -22.26 8.94
CA LEU A 215 3.91 -21.33 8.56
C LEU A 215 5.16 -21.53 9.42
N SER A 216 4.98 -21.77 10.73
CA SER A 216 6.08 -22.00 11.65
C SER A 216 6.74 -23.38 11.47
N LEU A 217 5.96 -24.40 11.07
CA LEU A 217 6.48 -25.75 10.78
C LEU A 217 7.19 -25.82 9.43
N ASN A 218 6.52 -25.37 8.37
CA ASN A 218 7.04 -25.33 7.01
C ASN A 218 6.30 -24.29 6.16
N HIS A 219 6.74 -23.04 6.21
CA HIS A 219 6.14 -21.95 5.43
C HIS A 219 6.12 -22.18 3.91
N LYS A 220 6.98 -23.06 3.37
CA LYS A 220 7.03 -23.35 1.93
C LYS A 220 5.86 -24.21 1.44
N ASP A 221 5.03 -24.76 2.33
CA ASP A 221 3.76 -25.41 1.96
C ASP A 221 2.75 -24.42 1.36
N PHE A 222 2.93 -23.12 1.64
CA PHE A 222 2.23 -22.03 0.98
C PHE A 222 3.11 -21.37 -0.08
N SER A 223 2.49 -21.05 -1.23
CA SER A 223 3.18 -20.27 -2.26
C SER A 223 3.65 -18.93 -1.69
N THR A 224 4.72 -18.36 -2.28
CA THR A 224 5.20 -17.02 -1.92
C THR A 224 4.09 -15.96 -1.98
N ALA A 225 3.14 -16.11 -2.91
CA ALA A 225 2.02 -15.18 -3.07
C ALA A 225 0.91 -15.44 -2.04
N ASP A 226 0.63 -16.71 -1.73
CA ASP A 226 -0.34 -17.09 -0.70
C ASP A 226 0.10 -16.57 0.66
N ARG A 227 1.38 -16.73 1.03
CA ARG A 227 1.94 -16.17 2.28
C ARG A 227 1.76 -14.66 2.35
N ALA A 228 2.08 -13.94 1.26
CA ALA A 228 1.89 -12.50 1.19
C ALA A 228 0.41 -12.10 1.34
N SER A 229 -0.50 -12.84 0.70
CA SER A 229 -1.95 -12.64 0.77
C SER A 229 -2.51 -12.86 2.17
N LEU A 230 -2.13 -13.98 2.81
CA LEU A 230 -2.61 -14.34 4.14
C LEU A 230 -2.19 -13.31 5.19
N ILE A 231 -0.94 -12.85 5.12
CA ILE A 231 -0.44 -11.76 5.98
C ILE A 231 -1.20 -10.48 5.69
N ASP A 232 -1.38 -10.11 4.42
CA ASP A 232 -2.09 -8.89 4.07
C ASP A 232 -3.54 -8.86 4.58
N ASP A 233 -4.29 -9.93 4.33
CA ASP A 233 -5.66 -10.07 4.78
C ASP A 233 -5.76 -10.06 6.30
N ALA A 234 -4.94 -10.83 7.02
CA ALA A 234 -5.00 -10.88 8.47
C ALA A 234 -4.75 -9.51 9.12
N PHE A 235 -3.76 -8.74 8.64
CA PHE A 235 -3.48 -7.41 9.18
C PHE A 235 -4.55 -6.38 8.77
N ALA A 236 -5.12 -6.47 7.57
CA ALA A 236 -6.23 -5.62 7.16
C ALA A 236 -7.52 -5.93 7.94
N LEU A 237 -7.85 -7.21 8.14
CA LEU A 237 -8.96 -7.68 8.96
C LEU A 237 -8.80 -7.24 10.41
N ALA A 238 -7.60 -7.34 10.97
CA ALA A 238 -7.32 -6.84 12.31
C ALA A 238 -7.49 -5.31 12.41
N ARG A 239 -7.02 -4.56 11.40
CA ARG A 239 -7.21 -3.11 11.33
C ARG A 239 -8.69 -2.71 11.25
N ALA A 240 -9.50 -3.51 10.57
CA ALA A 240 -10.96 -3.36 10.44
C ALA A 240 -11.77 -3.96 11.61
N GLN A 241 -11.11 -4.46 12.67
CA GLN A 241 -11.76 -5.12 13.83
C GLN A 241 -12.58 -6.38 13.46
N LEU A 242 -12.23 -7.05 12.37
CA LEU A 242 -12.84 -8.30 11.91
C LEU A 242 -12.04 -9.55 12.33
N LEU A 243 -10.82 -9.35 12.82
CA LEU A 243 -9.94 -10.39 13.36
C LEU A 243 -9.19 -9.84 14.58
N ASN A 244 -8.92 -10.66 15.59
CA ASN A 244 -8.12 -10.22 16.72
C ASN A 244 -6.66 -9.99 16.29
N TYR A 245 -6.03 -8.89 16.73
CA TYR A 245 -4.63 -8.59 16.42
C TYR A 245 -3.65 -9.70 16.85
N LYS A 246 -3.99 -10.49 17.87
CA LYS A 246 -3.19 -11.66 18.29
C LYS A 246 -3.03 -12.66 17.14
N GLU A 247 -4.08 -12.91 16.36
CA GLU A 247 -4.01 -13.84 15.25
C GLU A 247 -3.18 -13.30 14.10
N ALA A 248 -3.34 -12.01 13.77
CA ALA A 248 -2.52 -11.37 12.75
C ALA A 248 -1.02 -11.38 13.14
N LEU A 249 -0.69 -11.06 14.39
CA LEU A 249 0.69 -11.09 14.90
C LEU A 249 1.25 -12.51 15.03
N ASN A 250 0.40 -13.53 15.28
CA ASN A 250 0.85 -14.92 15.28
C ASN A 250 1.43 -15.35 13.92
N LEU A 251 0.92 -14.81 12.81
CA LEU A 251 1.45 -15.07 11.47
C LEU A 251 2.87 -14.52 11.25
N THR A 252 3.39 -13.64 12.10
CA THR A 252 4.75 -13.10 11.94
C THR A 252 5.83 -13.92 12.65
N LYS A 253 5.45 -14.93 13.44
CA LYS A 253 6.39 -15.73 14.26
C LYS A 253 7.41 -16.50 13.42
N TYR A 254 7.03 -16.95 12.22
CA TYR A 254 7.91 -17.74 11.34
C TYR A 254 8.97 -16.92 10.59
N LEU A 255 8.88 -15.58 10.59
CA LEU A 255 9.61 -14.70 9.65
C LEU A 255 11.13 -14.79 9.69
N LYS A 256 11.73 -15.29 10.77
CA LYS A 256 13.18 -15.60 10.80
C LYS A 256 13.62 -16.56 9.70
N MET A 257 12.68 -17.38 9.19
CA MET A 257 12.90 -18.35 8.12
C MET A 257 12.44 -17.84 6.75
N GLU A 258 11.80 -16.67 6.67
CA GLU A 258 11.28 -16.12 5.42
C GLU A 258 12.41 -15.47 4.60
N ASP A 259 12.48 -15.83 3.33
CA ASP A 259 13.53 -15.46 2.37
C ASP A 259 12.96 -14.92 1.04
N GLU A 260 11.63 -14.78 0.92
CA GLU A 260 10.98 -14.37 -0.32
C GLU A 260 10.54 -12.90 -0.32
N TYR A 261 10.58 -12.28 -1.50
CA TYR A 261 10.27 -10.86 -1.68
C TYR A 261 8.85 -10.47 -1.27
N LEU A 262 7.82 -11.17 -1.77
CA LEU A 262 6.42 -10.74 -1.60
C LEU A 262 5.94 -10.75 -0.14
N PRO A 263 6.17 -11.81 0.66
CA PRO A 263 5.79 -11.82 2.08
C PRO A 263 6.47 -10.69 2.84
N TRP A 264 7.78 -10.49 2.65
CA TRP A 264 8.50 -9.38 3.28
C TRP A 264 7.94 -8.01 2.90
N GLN A 265 7.53 -7.78 1.64
CA GLN A 265 6.89 -6.52 1.28
C GLN A 265 5.59 -6.26 2.05
N ARG A 266 4.71 -7.27 2.19
CA ARG A 266 3.44 -7.10 2.91
C ARG A 266 3.65 -6.97 4.42
N VAL A 267 4.58 -7.73 5.01
CA VAL A 267 4.99 -7.56 6.40
C VAL A 267 5.50 -6.15 6.65
N ILE A 268 6.44 -5.66 5.83
CA ILE A 268 7.01 -4.31 5.99
C ILE A 268 5.90 -3.25 5.88
N SER A 269 4.94 -3.42 4.96
CA SER A 269 3.79 -2.53 4.82
C SER A 269 2.94 -2.50 6.09
N ALA A 270 2.50 -3.67 6.58
CA ALA A 270 1.66 -3.78 7.77
C ALA A 270 2.35 -3.24 9.04
N VAL A 271 3.62 -3.59 9.23
CA VAL A 271 4.41 -3.13 10.38
C VAL A 271 4.71 -1.64 10.30
N THR A 272 4.88 -1.08 9.09
CA THR A 272 5.11 0.36 8.92
C THR A 272 3.91 1.18 9.43
N TYR A 273 2.69 0.72 9.19
CA TYR A 273 1.49 1.33 9.77
C TYR A 273 1.53 1.23 11.31
N ILE A 274 1.66 0.01 11.86
CA ILE A 274 1.63 -0.24 13.30
C ILE A 274 2.69 0.59 14.04
N ILE A 275 3.94 0.55 13.58
CA ILE A 275 5.03 1.28 14.24
C ILE A 275 4.85 2.80 14.14
N SER A 276 4.25 3.31 13.04
CA SER A 276 3.95 4.74 12.90
C SER A 276 2.92 5.21 13.92
N MET A 277 1.93 4.36 14.23
CA MET A 277 0.89 4.66 15.22
C MET A 277 1.45 4.73 16.64
N PHE A 278 2.53 4.01 16.92
CA PHE A 278 3.17 3.97 18.23
C PHE A 278 4.46 4.81 18.31
N GLU A 279 4.76 5.71 17.36
CA GLU A 279 6.01 6.50 17.33
C GLU A 279 6.34 7.21 18.66
N ASP A 280 5.32 7.78 19.31
CA ASP A 280 5.47 8.51 20.57
C ASP A 280 5.17 7.65 21.82
N ASP A 281 4.78 6.39 21.63
CA ASP A 281 4.50 5.45 22.72
C ASP A 281 5.80 4.81 23.23
N LYS A 282 6.32 5.37 24.32
CA LYS A 282 7.58 4.94 24.95
C LYS A 282 7.55 3.51 25.51
N GLU A 283 6.38 2.92 25.66
CA GLU A 283 6.23 1.55 26.16
C GLU A 283 6.22 0.55 25.00
N LEU A 284 5.34 0.73 24.02
CA LEU A 284 5.17 -0.23 22.92
C LEU A 284 6.26 -0.12 21.85
N TYR A 285 6.69 1.10 21.50
CA TYR A 285 7.63 1.30 20.38
C TYR A 285 8.90 0.45 20.52
N PRO A 286 9.60 0.44 21.67
CA PRO A 286 10.82 -0.37 21.81
C PRO A 286 10.58 -1.88 21.74
N MET A 287 9.40 -2.37 22.17
CA MET A 287 9.06 -3.79 22.10
C MET A 287 8.81 -4.24 20.66
N ILE A 288 8.02 -3.46 19.92
CA ILE A 288 7.72 -3.70 18.50
C ILE A 288 9.01 -3.62 17.68
N GLU A 289 9.81 -2.56 17.91
CA GLU A 289 11.09 -2.37 17.24
C GLU A 289 12.03 -3.55 17.49
N LYS A 290 12.15 -4.02 18.74
CA LYS A 290 12.99 -5.17 19.08
C LYS A 290 12.52 -6.45 18.39
N TYR A 291 11.23 -6.77 18.48
CA TYR A 291 10.70 -7.99 17.89
C TYR A 291 10.96 -8.04 16.37
N PHE A 292 10.57 -6.99 15.63
CA PHE A 292 10.71 -7.02 14.17
C PHE A 292 12.16 -6.86 13.70
N ARG A 293 13.03 -6.20 14.48
CA ARG A 293 14.49 -6.25 14.29
C ARG A 293 14.98 -7.70 14.35
N ASP A 294 14.58 -8.45 15.37
CA ASP A 294 14.99 -9.85 15.54
C ASP A 294 14.42 -10.77 14.44
N GLN A 295 13.23 -10.47 13.91
CA GLN A 295 12.63 -11.23 12.82
C GLN A 295 13.36 -11.01 11.48
N VAL A 296 13.73 -9.76 11.13
CA VAL A 296 14.39 -9.45 9.83
C VAL A 296 15.89 -9.73 9.83
N LYS A 297 16.51 -9.78 11.01
CA LYS A 297 17.96 -9.92 11.14
C LYS A 297 18.57 -11.07 10.34
N PRO A 298 18.03 -12.31 10.34
CA PRO A 298 18.63 -13.41 9.60
C PRO A 298 18.73 -13.17 8.09
N ILE A 299 17.67 -12.67 7.46
CA ILE A 299 17.65 -12.41 6.02
C ILE A 299 18.50 -11.17 5.66
N ALA A 300 18.49 -10.14 6.51
CA ALA A 300 19.32 -8.95 6.34
C ALA A 300 20.82 -9.29 6.39
N ASP A 301 21.24 -10.08 7.39
CA ASP A 301 22.62 -10.53 7.56
C ASP A 301 23.03 -11.49 6.43
N SER A 302 22.13 -12.39 6.00
CA SER A 302 22.36 -13.32 4.88
C SER A 302 22.60 -12.62 3.55
N LEU A 303 21.77 -11.61 3.20
CA LEU A 303 21.90 -10.90 1.93
C LEU A 303 23.06 -9.91 1.91
N GLY A 304 23.39 -9.32 3.05
CA GLY A 304 24.52 -8.40 3.23
C GLY A 304 24.46 -7.10 2.42
N TRP A 305 25.45 -6.23 2.62
CA TRP A 305 25.54 -4.90 1.97
C TRP A 305 26.34 -4.94 0.66
N ASN A 306 25.87 -5.73 -0.32
CA ASN A 306 26.44 -5.81 -1.67
C ASN A 306 25.33 -5.82 -2.75
N ASP A 307 25.69 -5.84 -4.03
CA ASP A 307 24.73 -5.80 -5.15
C ASP A 307 24.76 -7.08 -6.01
N ASN A 308 24.81 -8.24 -5.35
CA ASN A 308 24.81 -9.55 -5.97
C ASN A 308 23.39 -10.17 -6.05
N GLY A 309 23.21 -11.19 -6.87
CA GLY A 309 21.95 -11.91 -7.02
C GLY A 309 21.10 -11.45 -8.22
N ASP A 310 19.96 -12.10 -8.41
CA ASP A 310 19.00 -11.75 -9.46
C ASP A 310 18.20 -10.47 -9.11
N HIS A 311 17.29 -10.09 -10.00
CA HIS A 311 16.49 -8.86 -9.82
C HIS A 311 15.70 -8.87 -8.51
N LEU A 312 15.00 -9.96 -8.19
CA LEU A 312 14.19 -10.06 -6.97
C LEU A 312 15.03 -10.08 -5.70
N THR A 313 16.17 -10.78 -5.71
CA THR A 313 17.11 -10.82 -4.58
C THR A 313 17.61 -9.42 -4.25
N LYS A 314 17.90 -8.59 -5.26
CA LYS A 314 18.34 -7.20 -5.07
C LYS A 314 17.22 -6.32 -4.49
N LEU A 315 15.98 -6.48 -4.95
CA LEU A 315 14.83 -5.77 -4.40
C LEU A 315 14.52 -6.18 -2.95
N LEU A 316 14.60 -7.49 -2.66
CA LEU A 316 14.47 -8.03 -1.32
C LEU A 316 15.55 -7.43 -0.41
N ARG A 317 16.82 -7.48 -0.81
CA ARG A 317 17.95 -6.89 -0.06
C ARG A 317 17.68 -5.43 0.30
N ALA A 318 17.34 -4.60 -0.68
CA ALA A 318 17.07 -3.18 -0.44
C ALA A 318 15.91 -2.98 0.57
N SER A 319 14.90 -3.83 0.52
CA SER A 319 13.74 -3.74 1.41
C SER A 319 14.04 -4.21 2.82
N VAL A 320 14.67 -5.38 2.98
CA VAL A 320 14.97 -5.95 4.31
C VAL A 320 16.08 -5.19 5.02
N LEU A 321 17.11 -4.70 4.31
CA LEU A 321 18.11 -3.81 4.91
C LEU A 321 17.50 -2.47 5.32
N GLY A 322 16.63 -1.90 4.47
CA GLY A 322 15.90 -0.68 4.81
C GLY A 322 14.99 -0.84 6.02
N PHE A 323 14.35 -2.00 6.17
CA PHE A 323 13.54 -2.34 7.33
C PHE A 323 14.39 -2.59 8.58
N ALA A 324 15.52 -3.30 8.47
CA ALA A 324 16.46 -3.48 9.56
C ALA A 324 16.98 -2.13 10.11
N CYS A 325 17.32 -1.19 9.23
CA CYS A 325 17.66 0.17 9.62
C CYS A 325 16.47 0.90 10.29
N LYS A 326 15.25 0.75 9.78
CA LYS A 326 14.03 1.34 10.39
C LYS A 326 13.76 0.78 11.79
N MET A 327 14.06 -0.50 12.02
CA MET A 327 13.93 -1.18 13.31
C MET A 327 15.19 -1.03 14.20
N GLY A 328 16.09 -0.09 13.88
CA GLY A 328 17.22 0.23 14.74
C GLY A 328 18.29 -0.85 14.86
N ASP A 329 18.48 -1.74 13.87
CA ASP A 329 19.59 -2.69 13.90
C ASP A 329 20.94 -1.95 13.79
N SER A 330 21.73 -2.02 14.87
CA SER A 330 23.01 -1.31 14.97
C SER A 330 23.99 -1.69 13.86
N ASN A 331 24.03 -2.96 13.42
CA ASN A 331 24.95 -3.38 12.37
C ASN A 331 24.53 -2.78 11.02
N ALA A 332 23.24 -2.81 10.69
CA ALA A 332 22.71 -2.22 9.48
C ALA A 332 22.93 -0.69 9.46
N LEU A 333 22.67 0.00 10.57
CA LEU A 333 22.90 1.44 10.70
C LEU A 333 24.39 1.82 10.61
N ASN A 334 25.28 1.01 11.19
CA ASN A 334 26.74 1.21 11.10
C ASN A 334 27.24 1.00 9.66
N ASN A 335 26.74 -0.01 8.95
CA ASN A 335 27.07 -0.21 7.53
C ASN A 335 26.64 0.98 6.66
N ALA A 336 25.40 1.49 6.87
CA ALA A 336 24.93 2.68 6.17
C ALA A 336 25.83 3.89 6.44
N SER A 337 26.21 4.11 7.70
CA SER A 337 27.07 5.23 8.11
C SER A 337 28.48 5.11 7.52
N HIS A 338 29.07 3.93 7.56
CA HIS A 338 30.40 3.66 7.01
C HIS A 338 30.46 3.89 5.49
N LEU A 339 29.48 3.35 4.74
CA LEU A 339 29.38 3.57 3.29
C LEU A 339 29.12 5.04 2.96
N PHE A 340 28.35 5.75 3.79
CA PHE A 340 28.09 7.18 3.62
C PHE A 340 29.38 7.99 3.80
N GLU A 341 30.15 7.71 4.84
CA GLU A 341 31.47 8.33 5.08
C GLU A 341 32.44 8.08 3.91
N GLN A 342 32.48 6.86 3.38
CA GLN A 342 33.27 6.53 2.18
C GLN A 342 32.82 7.33 0.96
N TRP A 343 31.51 7.48 0.75
CA TRP A 343 30.96 8.27 -0.35
C TRP A 343 31.29 9.77 -0.23
N LEU A 344 31.34 10.31 0.99
CA LEU A 344 31.73 11.70 1.25
C LEU A 344 33.18 12.02 0.86
N THR A 345 34.03 11.01 0.66
CA THR A 345 35.40 11.21 0.12
C THR A 345 35.40 11.63 -1.36
N GLY A 346 34.27 11.48 -2.06
CA GLY A 346 34.12 11.83 -3.48
C GLY A 346 34.70 10.83 -4.47
N THR A 347 35.28 9.73 -4.01
CA THR A 347 35.95 8.74 -4.89
C THR A 347 35.14 7.44 -5.05
N VAL A 348 34.36 7.07 -4.03
CA VAL A 348 33.68 5.76 -3.98
C VAL A 348 32.31 5.84 -4.64
N SER A 349 32.10 5.03 -5.68
CA SER A 349 30.77 4.80 -6.27
C SER A 349 30.04 3.73 -5.46
N LEU A 350 28.95 4.11 -4.82
CA LEU A 350 28.13 3.21 -4.01
C LEU A 350 27.39 2.18 -4.88
N PRO A 351 27.20 0.94 -4.37
CA PRO A 351 26.36 -0.07 -5.02
C PRO A 351 24.94 0.46 -5.27
N VAL A 352 24.43 0.33 -6.50
CA VAL A 352 23.28 1.11 -6.97
C VAL A 352 22.00 0.83 -6.19
N ASN A 353 21.77 -0.41 -5.77
CA ASN A 353 20.59 -0.79 -4.98
C ASN A 353 20.68 -0.39 -3.50
N LEU A 354 21.85 0.06 -3.02
CA LEU A 354 22.06 0.47 -1.62
C LEU A 354 22.12 1.99 -1.44
N ARG A 355 22.34 2.76 -2.52
CA ARG A 355 22.50 4.22 -2.50
C ARG A 355 21.45 4.94 -1.66
N LEU A 356 20.17 4.64 -1.88
CA LEU A 356 19.09 5.30 -1.16
C LEU A 356 19.17 5.04 0.35
N LEU A 357 19.46 3.80 0.75
CA LEU A 357 19.60 3.44 2.17
C LEU A 357 20.79 4.16 2.80
N VAL A 358 21.92 4.19 2.09
CA VAL A 358 23.14 4.87 2.54
C VAL A 358 22.91 6.37 2.69
N TYR A 359 22.29 7.04 1.72
CA TYR A 359 21.99 8.47 1.82
C TYR A 359 21.02 8.78 2.95
N ARG A 360 19.97 7.98 3.12
CA ARG A 360 18.97 8.21 4.17
C ARG A 360 19.55 7.96 5.55
N TYR A 361 19.99 6.73 5.83
CA TYR A 361 20.40 6.33 7.17
C TYR A 361 21.80 6.84 7.53
N GLY A 362 22.68 7.04 6.56
CA GLY A 362 23.95 7.75 6.77
C GLY A 362 23.72 9.20 7.17
N MET A 363 22.92 9.97 6.40
CA MET A 363 22.60 11.36 6.76
C MET A 363 21.82 11.45 8.08
N GLN A 364 20.92 10.49 8.36
CA GLN A 364 20.16 10.48 9.61
C GLN A 364 21.05 10.27 10.85
N ASN A 365 22.08 9.42 10.75
CA ASN A 365 22.87 8.99 11.89
C ASN A 365 24.16 9.79 12.08
N SER A 366 24.84 10.18 10.99
CA SER A 366 26.12 10.89 11.02
C SER A 366 26.13 12.19 10.20
N GLY A 367 24.98 12.60 9.66
CA GLY A 367 24.84 13.85 8.90
C GLY A 367 25.09 15.10 9.74
N ASN A 368 25.77 16.07 9.14
CA ASN A 368 26.05 17.40 9.69
C ASN A 368 25.98 18.43 8.56
N GLU A 369 26.19 19.71 8.87
CA GLU A 369 26.10 20.76 7.85
C GLU A 369 27.09 20.56 6.69
N THR A 370 28.31 20.12 6.96
CA THR A 370 29.33 19.87 5.92
C THR A 370 28.89 18.77 4.96
N SER A 371 28.48 17.61 5.48
CA SER A 371 28.03 16.49 4.65
C SER A 371 26.71 16.80 3.94
N TRP A 372 25.80 17.55 4.57
CA TRP A 372 24.56 18.01 3.94
C TRP A 372 24.83 18.98 2.77
N ASN A 373 25.74 19.94 2.95
CA ASN A 373 26.17 20.86 1.89
C ASN A 373 26.82 20.11 0.73
N TYR A 374 27.66 19.12 1.03
CA TYR A 374 28.24 18.25 0.02
C TYR A 374 27.16 17.48 -0.75
N THR A 375 26.17 16.89 -0.06
CA THR A 375 25.06 16.20 -0.71
C THR A 375 24.23 17.13 -1.61
N LEU A 376 23.98 18.37 -1.17
CA LEU A 376 23.27 19.37 -1.98
C LEU A 376 24.06 19.73 -3.24
N LYS A 377 25.38 19.90 -3.12
CA LYS A 377 26.28 20.13 -4.26
C LYS A 377 26.24 18.95 -5.24
N GLN A 378 26.36 17.71 -4.75
CA GLN A 378 26.26 16.51 -5.60
C GLN A 378 24.90 16.41 -6.30
N TYR A 379 23.82 16.81 -5.62
CA TYR A 379 22.49 16.90 -6.23
C TYR A 379 22.47 17.89 -7.39
N GLN A 380 23.11 19.06 -7.26
CA GLN A 380 23.16 20.05 -8.33
C GLN A 380 24.01 19.59 -9.52
N GLU A 381 25.17 18.97 -9.25
CA GLU A 381 26.16 18.56 -10.26
C GLU A 381 25.75 17.32 -11.08
N THR A 382 25.06 16.35 -10.46
CA THR A 382 24.65 15.15 -11.19
C THR A 382 23.60 15.44 -12.25
N SER A 383 23.75 14.87 -13.44
CA SER A 383 22.76 14.95 -14.53
C SER A 383 21.67 13.88 -14.44
N LEU A 384 21.89 12.83 -13.65
CA LEU A 384 20.98 11.68 -13.57
C LEU A 384 19.81 11.97 -12.62
N ALA A 385 18.60 12.12 -13.17
CA ALA A 385 17.39 12.40 -12.40
C ALA A 385 17.10 11.35 -11.30
N GLN A 386 17.32 10.06 -11.60
CA GLN A 386 17.15 8.98 -10.62
C GLN A 386 18.13 9.06 -9.44
N GLU A 387 19.29 9.69 -9.63
CA GLU A 387 20.25 9.92 -8.55
C GLU A 387 19.86 11.17 -7.75
N LYS A 388 19.46 12.25 -8.45
CA LYS A 388 18.94 13.47 -7.82
C LYS A 388 17.83 13.15 -6.82
N GLU A 389 16.86 12.32 -7.19
CA GLU A 389 15.75 11.93 -6.31
C GLU A 389 16.23 11.23 -5.02
N LYS A 390 17.23 10.34 -5.11
CA LYS A 390 17.80 9.67 -3.93
C LYS A 390 18.54 10.66 -3.02
N LEU A 391 19.26 11.62 -3.61
CA LEU A 391 19.98 12.66 -2.87
C LEU A 391 19.00 13.62 -2.17
N LEU A 392 17.89 13.98 -2.82
CA LEU A 392 16.82 14.78 -2.22
C LEU A 392 16.25 14.11 -0.97
N TYR A 393 16.08 12.79 -1.00
CA TYR A 393 15.65 12.01 0.17
C TYR A 393 16.75 11.97 1.26
N GLY A 394 18.01 11.79 0.86
CA GLY A 394 19.16 11.90 1.77
C GLY A 394 19.15 13.23 2.54
N LEU A 395 19.04 14.36 1.83
CA LEU A 395 18.96 15.70 2.42
C LEU A 395 17.80 15.85 3.41
N ALA A 396 16.66 15.21 3.14
CA ALA A 396 15.49 15.24 4.03
C ALA A 396 15.63 14.36 5.28
N SER A 397 16.62 13.46 5.30
CA SER A 397 16.80 12.49 6.40
C SER A 397 17.64 13.03 7.56
N VAL A 398 18.21 14.24 7.44
CA VAL A 398 19.05 14.84 8.49
C VAL A 398 18.27 15.13 9.77
N LYS A 399 18.86 14.82 10.93
CA LYS A 399 18.28 15.13 12.26
C LYS A 399 18.68 16.53 12.75
N ASN A 400 18.38 17.56 11.96
CA ASN A 400 18.71 18.95 12.28
C ASN A 400 17.63 19.92 11.77
N VAL A 401 16.97 20.63 12.71
CA VAL A 401 15.87 21.56 12.40
C VAL A 401 16.32 22.72 11.52
N ALA A 402 17.51 23.29 11.74
CA ALA A 402 18.00 24.42 10.94
C ALA A 402 18.24 24.01 9.48
N LEU A 403 18.82 22.83 9.24
CA LEU A 403 19.04 22.31 7.88
C LEU A 403 17.72 21.96 7.18
N LEU A 404 16.76 21.36 7.88
CA LEU A 404 15.42 21.10 7.34
C LEU A 404 14.66 22.40 7.03
N SER A 405 14.79 23.42 7.89
CA SER A 405 14.22 24.76 7.63
C SER A 405 14.82 25.37 6.36
N ARG A 406 16.16 25.35 6.23
CA ARG A 406 16.85 25.81 5.02
C ARG A 406 16.38 25.02 3.79
N TYR A 407 16.13 23.72 3.93
CA TYR A 407 15.65 22.90 2.83
C TYR A 407 14.24 23.27 2.38
N LEU A 408 13.33 23.57 3.32
CA LEU A 408 12.00 24.08 3.03
C LEU A 408 12.04 25.45 2.34
N ASP A 409 12.99 26.31 2.68
CA ASP A 409 13.18 27.60 2.01
C ASP A 409 13.63 27.43 0.54
N LEU A 410 14.49 26.43 0.26
CA LEU A 410 14.93 26.10 -1.10
C LEU A 410 13.78 25.69 -2.04
N LEU A 411 12.62 25.28 -1.52
CA LEU A 411 11.43 24.97 -2.33
C LEU A 411 10.93 26.19 -3.12
N LYS A 412 11.24 27.39 -2.65
CA LYS A 412 10.89 28.66 -3.31
C LYS A 412 11.90 29.09 -4.37
N ASP A 413 13.08 28.48 -4.42
CA ASP A 413 14.12 28.78 -5.42
C ASP A 413 14.07 27.77 -6.60
N PRO A 414 13.53 28.17 -7.76
CA PRO A 414 13.42 27.28 -8.92
C PRO A 414 14.77 26.92 -9.56
N ASN A 415 15.85 27.63 -9.22
CA ASN A 415 17.20 27.31 -9.72
C ASN A 415 17.82 26.13 -8.95
N VAL A 416 17.35 25.88 -7.72
CA VAL A 416 17.80 24.77 -6.90
C VAL A 416 16.81 23.62 -6.98
N ILE A 417 15.54 23.84 -6.64
CA ILE A 417 14.50 22.80 -6.66
C ILE A 417 13.55 23.06 -7.83
N LYS A 418 13.52 22.12 -8.78
CA LYS A 418 12.63 22.20 -9.94
C LYS A 418 11.17 22.13 -9.50
N SER A 419 10.29 22.84 -10.21
CA SER A 419 8.85 22.88 -9.89
C SER A 419 8.19 21.49 -9.78
N GLN A 420 8.65 20.51 -10.57
CA GLN A 420 8.15 19.13 -10.52
C GLN A 420 8.56 18.34 -9.25
N ASP A 421 9.60 18.77 -8.54
CA ASP A 421 10.18 18.04 -7.41
C ASP A 421 9.73 18.60 -6.05
N VAL A 422 9.07 19.78 -6.03
CA VAL A 422 8.67 20.47 -4.79
C VAL A 422 7.83 19.58 -3.87
N PHE A 423 6.77 18.96 -4.38
CA PHE A 423 5.89 18.10 -3.58
C PHE A 423 6.59 16.80 -3.13
N THR A 424 7.52 16.28 -3.93
CA THR A 424 8.36 15.14 -3.56
C THR A 424 9.24 15.49 -2.36
N VAL A 425 9.88 16.65 -2.36
CA VAL A 425 10.73 17.11 -1.25
C VAL A 425 9.91 17.36 0.01
N ILE A 426 8.75 18.02 -0.08
CA ILE A 426 7.85 18.21 1.08
C ILE A 426 7.48 16.86 1.70
N ARG A 427 7.13 15.88 0.87
CA ARG A 427 6.79 14.53 1.32
C ARG A 427 7.98 13.78 1.94
N TYR A 428 9.19 13.95 1.42
CA TYR A 428 10.37 13.37 2.06
C TYR A 428 10.68 14.01 3.42
N ILE A 429 10.50 15.33 3.55
CA ILE A 429 10.66 16.04 4.82
C ILE A 429 9.59 15.58 5.81
N SER A 430 8.34 15.34 5.39
CA SER A 430 7.29 14.87 6.30
C SER A 430 7.55 13.47 6.89
N TYR A 431 8.43 12.67 6.28
CA TYR A 431 8.85 11.37 6.83
C TYR A 431 9.94 11.47 7.91
N ASN A 432 10.54 12.64 8.10
CA ASN A 432 11.52 12.88 9.14
C ASN A 432 10.81 13.10 10.49
N SER A 433 11.37 12.59 11.60
CA SER A 433 10.76 12.74 12.93
C SER A 433 10.53 14.20 13.35
N TYR A 434 11.43 15.12 12.96
CA TYR A 434 11.22 16.56 13.11
C TYR A 434 10.36 17.13 11.97
N GLY A 435 10.62 16.64 10.76
CA GLY A 435 10.02 17.16 9.53
C GLY A 435 8.53 16.86 9.38
N LYS A 436 7.97 15.85 10.06
CA LYS A 436 6.53 15.55 10.12
C LYS A 436 5.71 16.80 10.43
N THR A 437 6.04 17.48 11.53
CA THR A 437 5.38 18.73 11.93
C THR A 437 5.85 19.93 11.11
N MET A 438 7.14 19.98 10.72
CA MET A 438 7.67 21.13 9.96
C MET A 438 7.04 21.23 8.56
N ALA A 439 6.92 20.12 7.83
CA ALA A 439 6.31 20.08 6.51
C ALA A 439 4.82 20.46 6.57
N TRP A 440 4.08 19.90 7.53
CA TRP A 440 2.68 20.24 7.76
C TRP A 440 2.48 21.73 8.07
N ASN A 441 3.32 22.31 8.94
CA ASN A 441 3.27 23.74 9.25
C ASN A 441 3.66 24.59 8.04
N TRP A 442 4.68 24.17 7.28
CA TRP A 442 5.15 24.92 6.11
C TRP A 442 4.09 25.01 5.02
N ILE A 443 3.37 23.91 4.71
CA ILE A 443 2.29 23.97 3.71
C ILE A 443 1.14 24.88 4.15
N GLN A 444 0.82 24.94 5.44
CA GLN A 444 -0.21 25.83 5.97
C GLN A 444 0.20 27.31 5.87
N LEU A 445 1.43 27.63 6.27
CA LEU A 445 1.98 28.98 6.24
C LEU A 445 2.19 29.50 4.80
N ASN A 446 2.42 28.58 3.85
CA ASN A 446 2.72 28.91 2.46
C ASN A 446 1.60 28.48 1.50
N TRP A 447 0.39 28.23 1.99
CA TRP A 447 -0.70 27.69 1.18
C TRP A 447 -1.06 28.61 0.01
N GLU A 448 -1.23 29.91 0.26
CA GLU A 448 -1.53 30.89 -0.81
C GLU A 448 -0.42 30.97 -1.85
N TYR A 449 0.85 30.88 -1.43
CA TYR A 449 1.99 30.81 -2.35
C TYR A 449 1.92 29.57 -3.25
N LEU A 450 1.62 28.40 -2.68
CA LEU A 450 1.47 27.15 -3.42
C LEU A 450 0.28 27.20 -4.39
N VAL A 451 -0.86 27.71 -3.94
CA VAL A 451 -2.06 27.90 -4.77
C VAL A 451 -1.77 28.84 -5.93
N ASN A 452 -1.09 29.97 -5.71
CA ASN A 452 -0.73 30.89 -6.78
C ASN A 452 0.28 30.27 -7.77
N ARG A 453 1.22 29.45 -7.29
CA ARG A 453 2.24 28.82 -8.13
C ARG A 453 1.70 27.66 -8.98
N TYR A 454 0.77 26.86 -8.46
CA TYR A 454 0.33 25.62 -9.09
C TYR A 454 -1.13 25.61 -9.52
N THR A 455 -1.97 26.50 -8.98
CA THR A 455 -3.43 26.52 -9.08
C THR A 455 -4.11 25.36 -8.35
N LEU A 456 -5.38 25.54 -7.95
CA LEU A 456 -6.19 24.50 -7.31
C LEU A 456 -6.52 23.32 -8.24
N ASN A 457 -6.23 23.43 -9.54
CA ASN A 457 -6.39 22.34 -10.50
C ASN A 457 -5.16 21.42 -10.55
N ASP A 458 -4.05 21.76 -9.86
CA ASP A 458 -2.89 20.87 -9.79
C ASP A 458 -3.14 19.71 -8.82
N ARG A 459 -2.98 18.49 -9.34
CA ARG A 459 -3.22 17.25 -8.60
C ARG A 459 -2.23 17.03 -7.46
N ASN A 460 -0.98 17.42 -7.63
CA ASN A 460 0.06 17.20 -6.61
C ASN A 460 -0.13 18.17 -5.44
N LEU A 461 -0.55 19.41 -5.72
CA LEU A 461 -0.99 20.35 -4.69
C LEU A 461 -2.19 19.80 -3.92
N GLY A 462 -3.22 19.32 -4.61
CA GLY A 462 -4.39 18.72 -3.96
C GLY A 462 -4.02 17.56 -3.03
N ARG A 463 -3.08 16.71 -3.43
CA ARG A 463 -2.61 15.54 -2.67
C ARG A 463 -1.55 15.83 -1.62
N ILE A 464 -1.04 17.06 -1.48
CA ILE A 464 0.01 17.32 -0.50
C ILE A 464 -0.49 17.22 0.95
N VAL A 465 -1.80 17.37 1.18
CA VAL A 465 -2.42 17.23 2.50
C VAL A 465 -2.28 15.82 3.07
N THR A 466 -2.04 14.81 2.23
CA THR A 466 -1.90 13.42 2.69
C THR A 466 -0.58 13.15 3.42
N ILE A 467 0.33 14.13 3.52
CA ILE A 467 1.44 14.07 4.48
C ILE A 467 0.97 13.96 5.95
N ALA A 468 -0.31 14.26 6.20
CA ALA A 468 -0.97 14.10 7.50
C ALA A 468 -1.54 12.69 7.75
N GLU A 469 -1.44 11.73 6.81
CA GLU A 469 -1.89 10.33 6.99
C GLU A 469 -1.41 9.67 8.30
N PRO A 470 -0.18 9.91 8.80
CA PRO A 470 0.28 9.31 10.07
C PRO A 470 -0.28 9.99 11.33
N PHE A 471 -1.06 11.06 11.22
CA PHE A 471 -1.66 11.71 12.38
C PHE A 471 -2.70 10.81 13.02
N ASN A 472 -2.76 10.83 14.35
CA ASN A 472 -3.50 9.83 15.12
C ASN A 472 -4.03 10.38 16.46
N THR A 473 -4.13 11.70 16.59
CA THR A 473 -4.66 12.38 17.79
C THR A 473 -5.77 13.36 17.44
N GLU A 474 -6.70 13.55 18.38
CA GLU A 474 -7.78 14.55 18.25
C GLU A 474 -7.26 15.97 18.01
N LEU A 475 -6.12 16.33 18.61
CA LEU A 475 -5.49 17.64 18.40
C LEU A 475 -5.06 17.83 16.94
N GLN A 476 -4.46 16.80 16.33
CA GLN A 476 -4.04 16.85 14.93
C GLN A 476 -5.24 16.88 13.98
N LEU A 477 -6.28 16.10 14.27
CA LEU A 477 -7.52 16.12 13.51
C LEU A 477 -8.14 17.53 13.52
N TRP A 478 -8.24 18.15 14.70
CA TRP A 478 -8.74 19.53 14.84
C TRP A 478 -7.87 20.54 14.06
N GLN A 479 -6.55 20.38 14.04
CA GLN A 479 -5.65 21.23 13.24
C GLN A 479 -5.95 21.11 11.74
N MET A 480 -6.17 19.90 11.24
CA MET A 480 -6.52 19.64 9.84
C MET A 480 -7.87 20.28 9.48
N GLU A 481 -8.91 20.03 10.29
CA GLU A 481 -10.23 20.59 10.08
C GLU A 481 -10.21 22.12 10.10
N SER A 482 -9.45 22.72 11.03
CA SER A 482 -9.28 24.17 11.11
C SER A 482 -8.59 24.75 9.87
N PHE A 483 -7.54 24.09 9.38
CA PHE A 483 -6.86 24.48 8.15
C PHE A 483 -7.77 24.37 6.91
N PHE A 484 -8.51 23.26 6.78
CA PHE A 484 -9.42 23.06 5.65
C PHE A 484 -10.61 24.02 5.69
N LYS A 485 -11.11 24.37 6.89
CA LYS A 485 -12.15 25.40 7.06
C LYS A 485 -11.65 26.80 6.70
N ARG A 486 -10.37 27.10 6.97
CA ARG A 486 -9.75 28.38 6.59
C ARG A 486 -9.58 28.51 5.07
N TYR A 487 -9.25 27.43 4.38
CA TYR A 487 -9.09 27.39 2.92
C TYR A 487 -10.06 26.38 2.29
N PRO A 488 -11.37 26.68 2.25
CA PRO A 488 -12.41 25.72 1.88
C PRO A 488 -12.38 25.34 0.39
N GLU A 489 -11.88 26.23 -0.48
CA GLU A 489 -11.72 25.95 -1.91
C GLU A 489 -10.59 24.93 -2.13
N ALA A 490 -10.97 23.65 -2.28
CA ALA A 490 -10.03 22.54 -2.35
C ALA A 490 -9.61 22.16 -3.78
N GLY A 491 -10.43 22.45 -4.79
CA GLY A 491 -10.19 22.03 -6.17
C GLY A 491 -9.87 20.53 -6.27
N ALA A 492 -8.77 20.18 -6.94
CA ALA A 492 -8.31 18.79 -7.07
C ALA A 492 -7.92 18.13 -5.72
N GLY A 493 -7.89 18.90 -4.62
CA GLY A 493 -7.64 18.44 -3.25
C GLY A 493 -8.88 18.06 -2.45
N GLU A 494 -10.10 18.16 -3.00
CA GLU A 494 -11.33 17.81 -2.28
C GLU A 494 -11.32 16.34 -1.81
N LYS A 495 -11.15 15.39 -2.74
CA LYS A 495 -11.06 13.96 -2.42
C LYS A 495 -9.89 13.61 -1.48
N PRO A 496 -8.64 14.09 -1.73
CA PRO A 496 -7.55 13.88 -0.79
C PRO A 496 -7.82 14.39 0.64
N ARG A 497 -8.58 15.49 0.81
CA ARG A 497 -8.96 16.00 2.14
C ARG A 497 -9.97 15.08 2.83
N GLU A 498 -10.98 14.58 2.11
CA GLU A 498 -11.93 13.60 2.65
C GLU A 498 -11.21 12.34 3.13
N GLN A 499 -10.34 11.78 2.27
CA GLN A 499 -9.58 10.56 2.52
C GLN A 499 -8.65 10.69 3.74
N VAL A 500 -7.87 11.77 3.82
CA VAL A 500 -6.93 11.95 4.93
C VAL A 500 -7.66 12.22 6.25
N LEU A 501 -8.80 12.94 6.24
CA LEU A 501 -9.64 13.11 7.44
C LEU A 501 -10.18 11.77 7.94
N GLU A 502 -10.68 10.93 7.03
CA GLU A 502 -11.15 9.59 7.38
C GLU A 502 -10.01 8.72 7.92
N THR A 503 -8.85 8.73 7.27
CA THR A 503 -7.67 7.98 7.73
C THR A 503 -7.26 8.38 9.14
N VAL A 504 -7.21 9.68 9.44
CA VAL A 504 -6.82 10.16 10.78
C VAL A 504 -7.87 9.81 11.84
N LYS A 505 -9.17 9.86 11.50
CA LYS A 505 -10.23 9.37 12.39
C LYS A 505 -10.09 7.86 12.68
N ASN A 506 -9.81 7.08 11.64
CA ASN A 506 -9.56 5.65 11.77
C ASN A 506 -8.33 5.36 12.64
N ASN A 507 -7.26 6.15 12.51
CA ASN A 507 -6.06 6.01 13.34
C ASN A 507 -6.34 6.27 14.83
N ILE A 508 -7.12 7.31 15.15
CA ILE A 508 -7.52 7.64 16.52
C ILE A 508 -8.31 6.48 17.13
N GLU A 509 -9.33 5.98 16.43
CA GLU A 509 -10.14 4.87 16.90
C GLU A 509 -9.33 3.58 16.99
N TRP A 510 -8.44 3.34 16.02
CA TRP A 510 -7.57 2.17 16.00
C TRP A 510 -6.67 2.10 17.24
N LEU A 511 -6.05 3.22 17.64
CA LEU A 511 -5.24 3.27 18.85
C LEU A 511 -6.06 2.94 20.10
N LYS A 512 -7.25 3.53 20.21
CA LYS A 512 -8.16 3.29 21.34
C LYS A 512 -8.57 1.83 21.47
N GLN A 513 -8.79 1.14 20.35
CA GLN A 513 -9.31 -0.23 20.34
C GLN A 513 -8.21 -1.30 20.42
N ASN A 514 -7.04 -1.04 19.85
CA ASN A 514 -6.03 -2.07 19.63
C ASN A 514 -4.77 -1.94 20.48
N ARG A 515 -4.51 -0.78 21.10
CA ARG A 515 -3.26 -0.55 21.87
C ARG A 515 -3.02 -1.64 22.91
N ASP A 516 -4.01 -1.95 23.75
CA ASP A 516 -3.83 -2.91 24.85
C ASP A 516 -3.68 -4.35 24.33
N THR A 517 -4.48 -4.75 23.34
CA THR A 517 -4.35 -6.08 22.72
C THR A 517 -2.96 -6.30 22.11
N ILE A 518 -2.42 -5.28 21.44
CA ILE A 518 -1.07 -5.32 20.85
C ILE A 518 -0.02 -5.33 21.95
N ARG A 519 -0.16 -4.47 22.97
CA ARG A 519 0.74 -4.44 24.14
C ARG A 519 0.84 -5.81 24.79
N ASP A 520 -0.29 -6.44 25.07
CA ASP A 520 -0.35 -7.76 25.71
C ASP A 520 0.36 -8.83 24.87
N TRP A 521 0.25 -8.79 23.55
CA TRP A 521 0.92 -9.75 22.68
C TRP A 521 2.45 -9.57 22.69
N PHE A 522 2.95 -8.34 22.73
CA PHE A 522 4.40 -8.08 22.77
C PHE A 522 5.02 -8.24 24.16
N PHE A 523 4.22 -8.10 25.21
CA PHE A 523 4.68 -8.25 26.59
C PHE A 523 4.80 -9.72 27.01
N ASN A 524 3.92 -10.58 26.52
CA ASN A 524 3.93 -12.02 26.74
C ASN A 524 4.89 -12.74 25.78
#